data_AF-P04060-F1
#
_entry.id   AF-P04060-F1
#
_cell.length_a   1.000
_cell.length_b   1.000
_cell.length_c   1.000
_cell.angle_alpha   90.00
_cell.angle_beta   90.00
_cell.angle_gamma   90.00
#
_symmetry.space_group_name_H-M   'P 1'
#
loop_
_entity.id
_entity.type
_entity.pdbx_description
1 polymer ?
#
loop_
_entity_poly.entity_id
_entity_poly.type
_entity_poly.pdbx_seq_one_letter_code
_entity_poly.pdbx_strand_id
1 'polypeptide(L)'
;KESSAMKFERQHMDSSGSPSSNSNYCNEMMRRRNMTQDRCKPVNTFVHEPLADVRAVCFQKNVACKNGQTNCYQSNSLMHITDCRVTGSSKYPDCSYGMSQLERSIVVACEGSPYVPVHFDASVGPST
;
A
#
# COMPACT_ATOMS: atom_id res chain seq x y z
N LYS A 1 7.15 -20.54 -2.05
CA LYS A 1 7.41 -19.36 -2.93
C LYS A 1 6.24 -18.40 -2.75
N GLU A 2 6.48 -17.12 -2.47
CA GLU A 2 5.40 -16.11 -2.30
C GLU A 2 4.80 -15.76 -3.68
N SER A 3 3.47 -15.72 -3.80
CA SER A 3 2.78 -15.25 -5.00
C SER A 3 2.70 -13.72 -5.03
N SER A 4 2.42 -13.11 -6.18
CA SER A 4 2.27 -11.65 -6.28
C SER A 4 1.13 -11.12 -5.38
N ALA A 5 0.02 -11.85 -5.26
CA ALA A 5 -1.08 -11.50 -4.37
C ALA A 5 -0.68 -11.58 -2.89
N MET A 6 0.02 -12.65 -2.48
CA MET A 6 0.55 -12.77 -1.10
C MET A 6 1.55 -11.64 -0.79
N LYS A 7 2.39 -11.27 -1.75
CA LYS A 7 3.32 -10.16 -1.64
C LYS A 7 2.60 -8.82 -1.49
N PHE A 8 1.52 -8.60 -2.25
CA PHE A 8 0.67 -7.41 -2.09
C PHE A 8 0.09 -7.35 -0.68
N GLU A 9 -0.53 -8.42 -0.20
CA GLU A 9 -1.12 -8.47 1.14
C GLU A 9 -0.07 -8.19 2.22
N ARG A 10 1.11 -8.82 2.15
CA ARG A 10 2.22 -8.57 3.09
C ARG A 10 2.67 -7.11 3.06
N GLN A 11 2.83 -6.50 1.88
CA GLN A 11 3.42 -5.17 1.76
C GLN A 11 2.41 -4.03 1.95
N HIS A 12 1.13 -4.25 1.69
CA HIS A 12 0.16 -3.17 1.56
C HIS A 12 -1.10 -3.33 2.40
N MET A 13 -1.43 -4.51 2.92
CA MET A 13 -2.66 -4.69 3.71
C MET A 13 -2.38 -4.61 5.20
N ASP A 14 -3.14 -3.80 5.94
CA ASP A 14 -3.17 -3.80 7.40
C ASP A 14 -4.61 -3.66 7.92
N SER A 15 -5.41 -4.70 7.66
CA SER A 15 -6.86 -4.71 7.90
C SER A 15 -7.30 -4.73 9.37
N SER A 16 -6.37 -4.71 10.33
CA SER A 16 -6.69 -4.91 11.76
C SER A 16 -7.30 -3.69 12.48
N GLY A 17 -7.67 -2.63 11.76
CA GLY A 17 -8.42 -1.50 12.33
C GLY A 17 -7.98 -0.15 11.77
N SER A 18 -8.46 0.92 12.43
CA SER A 18 -8.17 2.31 12.07
C SER A 18 -6.66 2.57 12.00
N PRO A 19 -6.23 3.50 11.13
CA PRO A 19 -4.83 3.84 11.01
C PRO A 19 -4.25 4.23 12.38
N SER A 20 -3.14 3.60 12.76
CA SER A 20 -2.49 3.83 14.06
C SER A 20 -1.93 5.25 14.13
N SER A 21 -2.31 6.02 15.15
CA SER A 21 -1.76 7.36 15.41
C SER A 21 -0.35 7.35 16.00
N ASN A 22 0.21 6.16 16.28
CA ASN A 22 1.59 6.00 16.75
C ASN A 22 2.58 6.34 15.63
N SER A 23 3.39 7.39 15.82
CA SER A 23 4.43 7.84 14.88
C SER A 23 5.46 6.76 14.52
N ASN A 24 5.63 5.72 15.36
CA ASN A 24 6.50 4.59 15.10
C ASN A 24 5.88 3.48 14.23
N TYR A 25 4.61 3.58 13.86
CA TYR A 25 3.90 2.56 13.08
C TYR A 25 4.69 2.11 11.84
N CYS A 26 5.20 3.07 11.05
CA CYS A 26 5.97 2.73 9.85
C CYS A 26 7.29 2.02 10.18
N ASN A 27 8.00 2.38 11.26
CA ASN A 27 9.23 1.70 11.66
C ASN A 27 8.97 0.22 11.98
N GLU A 28 7.92 -0.04 12.75
CA GLU A 28 7.53 -1.38 13.16
C GLU A 28 7.01 -2.20 11.97
N MET A 29 6.11 -1.63 11.19
CA MET A 29 5.44 -2.34 10.09
C MET A 29 6.38 -2.61 8.93
N MET A 30 7.24 -1.66 8.55
CA MET A 30 8.23 -1.90 7.50
C MET A 30 9.16 -3.06 7.86
N ARG A 31 9.56 -3.17 9.14
CA ARG A 31 10.37 -4.29 9.64
C ARG A 31 9.56 -5.60 9.70
N ARG A 32 8.39 -5.59 10.34
CA ARG A 32 7.52 -6.77 10.51
C ARG A 32 7.09 -7.38 9.18
N ARG A 33 6.93 -6.55 8.15
CA ARG A 33 6.55 -6.98 6.80
C ARG A 33 7.74 -7.31 5.90
N ASN A 34 8.95 -7.41 6.44
CA ASN A 34 10.17 -7.76 5.71
C ASN A 34 10.47 -6.81 4.54
N MET A 35 10.27 -5.51 4.74
CA MET A 35 10.61 -4.47 3.76
C MET A 35 11.90 -3.72 4.10
N THR A 36 12.60 -4.16 5.14
CA THR A 36 13.89 -3.61 5.62
C THR A 36 15.00 -4.67 5.70
N GLN A 37 14.82 -5.86 5.11
CA GLN A 37 15.74 -6.99 5.28
C GLN A 37 17.08 -6.79 4.57
N ASP A 38 17.09 -6.38 3.30
CA ASP A 38 18.34 -6.18 2.52
C ASP A 38 18.69 -4.69 2.33
N ARG A 39 17.67 -3.84 2.45
CA ARG A 39 17.75 -2.38 2.30
C ARG A 39 16.49 -1.75 2.88
N CYS A 40 16.53 -0.45 3.18
CA CYS A 40 15.34 0.30 3.52
C CYS A 40 14.50 0.55 2.25
N LYS A 41 13.34 -0.09 2.10
CA LYS A 41 12.40 0.25 1.01
C LYS A 41 12.03 1.73 1.14
N PRO A 42 12.26 2.60 0.14
CA PRO A 42 12.18 4.05 0.34
C PRO A 42 10.77 4.59 0.62
N VAL A 43 9.75 4.01 -0.02
CA VAL A 43 8.35 4.40 0.11
C VAL A 43 7.47 3.16 0.13
N ASN A 44 6.44 3.16 0.97
CA ASN A 44 5.40 2.15 1.00
C ASN A 44 4.10 2.74 1.51
N THR A 45 2.96 2.17 1.10
CA THR A 45 1.63 2.54 1.60
C THR A 45 0.95 1.31 2.18
N PHE A 46 0.37 1.46 3.38
CA PHE A 46 -0.50 0.47 4.00
C PHE A 46 -1.96 0.91 3.88
N VAL A 47 -2.86 -0.02 3.60
CA VAL A 47 -4.30 0.19 3.47
C VAL A 47 -4.99 -0.45 4.67
N HIS A 48 -5.79 0.35 5.37
CA HIS A 48 -6.45 0.01 6.63
C HIS A 48 -7.92 -0.36 6.42
N GLU A 49 -8.17 -1.12 5.36
CA GLU A 49 -9.52 -1.57 4.98
C GLU A 49 -9.59 -3.10 5.01
N PRO A 50 -10.80 -3.69 5.09
CA PRO A 50 -11.00 -5.11 4.88
C PRO A 50 -10.41 -5.56 3.54
N LEU A 51 -9.74 -6.72 3.55
CA LEU A 51 -9.16 -7.29 2.33
C LEU A 51 -10.20 -7.50 1.22
N ALA A 52 -11.45 -7.79 1.57
CA ALA A 52 -12.55 -7.92 0.62
C ALA A 52 -12.80 -6.60 -0.14
N ASP A 53 -12.78 -5.47 0.56
CA ASP A 53 -13.01 -4.15 -0.03
C ASP A 53 -11.87 -3.72 -0.95
N VAL A 54 -10.63 -4.02 -0.56
CA VAL A 54 -9.45 -3.77 -1.41
C VAL A 54 -9.45 -4.68 -2.65
N ARG A 55 -9.88 -5.95 -2.52
CA ARG A 55 -10.06 -6.84 -3.68
C ARG A 55 -11.18 -6.35 -4.61
N ALA A 56 -12.25 -5.78 -4.07
CA ALA A 56 -13.35 -5.24 -4.86
C ALA A 56 -12.91 -4.08 -5.77
N VAL A 57 -11.81 -3.38 -5.45
CA VAL A 57 -11.25 -2.31 -6.29
C VAL A 57 -10.92 -2.80 -7.70
N CYS A 58 -10.53 -4.07 -7.88
CA CYS A 58 -10.23 -4.66 -9.19
C CYS A 58 -11.41 -4.66 -10.17
N PHE A 59 -12.62 -4.32 -9.72
CA PHE A 59 -13.84 -4.26 -10.52
C PHE A 59 -14.48 -2.86 -10.50
N GLN A 60 -13.71 -1.82 -10.12
CA GLN A 60 -14.16 -0.44 -10.06
C GLN A 60 -13.64 0.37 -11.26
N LYS A 61 -13.28 1.65 -11.07
CA LYS A 61 -12.89 2.55 -12.16
C LYS A 61 -11.56 2.11 -12.77
N ASN A 62 -11.58 1.60 -14.00
CA ASN A 62 -10.36 1.29 -14.74
C ASN A 62 -9.58 2.57 -15.10
N VAL A 63 -8.27 2.54 -14.90
CA VAL A 63 -7.34 3.65 -15.16
C VAL A 63 -6.03 3.12 -15.72
N ALA A 64 -5.27 3.95 -16.44
CA ALA A 64 -3.92 3.58 -16.85
C ALA A 64 -3.00 3.52 -15.61
N CYS A 65 -2.20 2.45 -15.53
CA CYS A 65 -1.11 2.34 -14.57
C CYS A 65 0.00 3.36 -14.87
N LYS A 66 0.82 3.73 -13.88
CA LYS A 66 1.99 4.60 -14.11
C LYS A 66 3.01 4.03 -15.09
N ASN A 67 3.06 2.72 -15.24
CA ASN A 67 3.93 2.03 -16.19
C ASN A 67 3.30 1.86 -17.59
N GLY A 68 2.11 2.42 -17.84
CA GLY A 68 1.39 2.33 -19.12
C GLY A 68 0.54 1.08 -19.32
N GLN A 69 0.52 0.13 -18.38
CA GLN A 69 -0.40 -1.01 -18.42
C GLN A 69 -1.84 -0.55 -18.13
N THR A 70 -2.82 -1.40 -18.49
CA THR A 70 -4.26 -1.09 -18.42
C THR A 70 -5.00 -1.89 -17.34
N ASN A 71 -4.29 -2.67 -16.53
CA ASN A 71 -4.86 -3.49 -15.46
C ASN A 71 -4.90 -2.77 -14.10
N CYS A 72 -4.85 -1.44 -14.08
CA CYS A 72 -5.01 -0.65 -12.87
C CYS A 72 -6.46 -0.20 -12.67
N TYR A 73 -6.85 -0.17 -11.40
CA TYR A 73 -8.19 0.23 -10.98
C TYR A 73 -8.10 1.18 -9.80
N GLN A 74 -8.86 2.28 -9.89
CA GLN A 74 -9.00 3.29 -8.85
C GLN A 74 -10.23 2.97 -7.99
N SER A 75 -10.10 3.08 -6.67
CA SER A 75 -11.24 2.97 -5.76
C SER A 75 -12.19 4.16 -5.91
N ASN A 76 -13.50 3.87 -5.92
CA ASN A 76 -14.56 4.87 -5.97
C ASN A 76 -14.68 5.63 -4.65
N SER A 77 -14.47 4.95 -3.52
CA SER A 77 -14.41 5.55 -2.19
C SER A 77 -12.98 5.95 -1.82
N LEU A 78 -12.89 6.89 -0.88
CA LEU A 78 -11.65 7.11 -0.12
C LEU A 78 -11.45 5.93 0.83
N MET A 79 -10.19 5.57 1.03
CA MET A 79 -9.76 4.52 1.95
C MET A 79 -8.73 5.09 2.92
N HIS A 80 -8.72 4.57 4.14
CA HIS A 80 -7.73 4.93 5.14
C HIS A 80 -6.40 4.30 4.77
N ILE A 81 -5.38 5.13 4.61
CA ILE A 81 -4.02 4.70 4.28
C ILE A 81 -3.00 5.33 5.20
N THR A 82 -1.87 4.64 5.36
CA THR A 82 -0.66 5.20 5.96
C THR A 82 0.48 5.15 4.95
N ASP A 83 0.99 6.32 4.59
CA ASP A 83 2.19 6.44 3.78
C ASP A 83 3.42 6.41 4.68
N CYS A 84 4.34 5.50 4.37
CA CYS A 84 5.64 5.34 5.01
C CYS A 84 6.73 5.82 4.06
N ARG A 85 7.54 6.77 4.51
CA ARG A 85 8.67 7.31 3.74
C ARG A 85 9.93 7.30 4.58
N VAL A 86 11.02 6.79 4.02
CA VAL A 86 12.33 6.78 4.69
C VAL A 86 12.73 8.21 5.09
N THR A 87 13.23 8.38 6.31
CA THR A 87 13.71 9.70 6.78
C THR A 87 15.10 10.01 6.23
N GLY A 88 15.48 11.30 6.20
CA GLY A 88 16.80 11.71 5.74
C GLY A 88 17.96 11.19 6.63
N SER A 89 17.68 10.86 7.89
CA SER A 89 18.65 10.30 8.84
C SER A 89 18.74 8.77 8.82
N SER A 90 17.86 8.10 8.08
CA SER A 90 17.78 6.63 8.04
C SER A 90 18.97 6.01 7.31
N LYS A 91 19.53 4.94 7.86
CA LYS A 91 20.62 4.17 7.23
C LYS A 91 20.48 2.68 7.55
N TYR A 92 20.52 1.82 6.54
CA TYR A 92 20.52 0.36 6.74
C TYR A 92 21.71 -0.07 7.65
N PRO A 93 21.50 -0.97 8.63
CA PRO A 93 20.29 -1.76 8.90
C PRO A 93 19.20 -1.07 9.75
N ASP A 94 19.48 0.13 10.27
CA ASP A 94 18.59 0.90 11.15
C ASP A 94 17.68 1.84 10.34
N CYS A 95 16.72 1.23 9.64
CA CYS A 95 15.77 1.95 8.81
C CYS A 95 14.74 2.75 9.65
N SER A 96 14.66 4.05 9.39
CA SER A 96 13.73 4.98 10.02
C SER A 96 12.78 5.58 8.99
N TYR A 97 11.51 5.71 9.37
CA TYR A 97 10.41 6.12 8.52
C TYR A 97 9.60 7.24 9.18
N GLY A 98 9.28 8.26 8.40
CA GLY A 98 8.16 9.15 8.69
C GLY A 98 6.86 8.52 8.24
N MET A 99 5.76 8.89 8.89
CA MET A 99 4.43 8.43 8.54
C MET A 99 3.47 9.58 8.28
N SER A 100 2.56 9.39 7.34
CA SER A 100 1.41 10.27 7.10
C SER A 100 0.15 9.44 7.00
N GLN A 101 -0.84 9.72 7.86
CA GLN A 101 -2.17 9.14 7.76
C GLN A 101 -3.01 9.98 6.81
N LEU A 102 -3.70 9.33 5.88
CA LEU A 102 -4.46 9.99 4.83
C LEU A 102 -5.74 9.21 4.52
N GLU A 103 -6.75 9.90 4.00
CA GLU A 103 -7.89 9.28 3.31
C GLU A 103 -7.80 9.63 1.82
N ARG A 104 -7.60 8.61 0.98
CA ARG A 104 -7.37 8.76 -0.46
C ARG A 104 -8.00 7.63 -1.25
N SER A 105 -8.34 7.88 -2.51
CA SER A 105 -8.61 6.77 -3.43
C SER A 105 -7.31 6.04 -3.73
N ILE A 106 -7.31 4.71 -3.67
CA ILE A 106 -6.14 3.90 -4.03
C ILE A 106 -6.23 3.47 -5.49
N VAL A 107 -5.07 3.25 -6.10
CA VAL A 107 -4.94 2.66 -7.43
C VAL A 107 -4.10 1.39 -7.31
N VAL A 108 -4.67 0.25 -7.70
CA VAL A 108 -4.01 -1.05 -7.63
C VAL A 108 -4.00 -1.72 -9.00
N ALA A 109 -2.92 -2.43 -9.33
CA ALA A 109 -2.90 -3.31 -10.49
C ALA A 109 -3.44 -4.69 -10.08
N CYS A 110 -4.29 -5.27 -10.93
CA CYS A 110 -4.96 -6.54 -10.68
C CYS A 110 -4.64 -7.58 -11.74
N GLU A 111 -4.46 -8.83 -11.33
CA GLU A 111 -4.11 -9.96 -12.19
C GLU A 111 -4.69 -11.27 -11.67
N GLY A 112 -4.67 -12.31 -12.52
CA GLY A 112 -4.93 -13.70 -12.14
C GLY A 112 -6.40 -14.14 -12.15
N SER A 113 -6.62 -15.36 -11.65
CA SER A 113 -7.93 -15.96 -11.41
C SER A 113 -7.89 -16.69 -10.06
N PRO A 114 -8.50 -16.17 -8.99
CA PRO A 114 -9.35 -14.96 -8.97
C PRO A 114 -8.58 -13.67 -9.29
N TYR A 115 -9.28 -12.70 -9.85
CA TYR A 115 -8.70 -11.40 -10.25
C TYR A 115 -8.54 -10.51 -9.03
N VAL A 116 -7.30 -10.34 -8.56
CA VAL A 116 -6.97 -9.72 -7.26
C VAL A 116 -5.80 -8.74 -7.37
N PRO A 117 -5.63 -7.83 -6.38
CA PRO A 117 -4.53 -6.88 -6.38
C PRO A 117 -3.17 -7.57 -6.28
N VAL A 118 -2.22 -7.11 -7.09
CA VAL A 118 -0.82 -7.59 -7.11
C VAL A 118 0.20 -6.46 -6.96
N HIS A 119 -0.21 -5.21 -7.16
CA HIS A 119 0.64 -4.03 -7.01
C HIS A 119 -0.15 -2.82 -6.52
N PHE A 120 0.46 -1.99 -5.66
CA PHE A 120 -0.06 -0.67 -5.30
C PHE A 120 0.61 0.39 -6.20
N ASP A 121 -0.15 1.00 -7.10
CA ASP A 121 0.38 1.93 -8.10
C ASP A 121 0.37 3.37 -7.57
N ALA A 122 -0.71 3.82 -6.93
CA ALA A 122 -0.86 5.20 -6.47
C ALA A 122 -1.94 5.38 -5.39
N SER A 123 -1.95 6.58 -4.81
CA SER A 123 -3.10 7.12 -4.08
C SER A 123 -3.44 8.51 -4.63
N VAL A 124 -4.72 8.79 -4.86
CA VAL A 124 -5.23 10.03 -5.43
C VAL A 124 -6.00 10.77 -4.33
N GLY A 125 -5.64 12.04 -4.08
CA GLY A 125 -6.37 12.88 -3.13
C GLY A 125 -7.78 13.20 -3.64
N PRO A 126 -8.68 13.67 -2.78
CA PRO A 126 -9.98 14.16 -3.22
C PRO A 126 -9.79 15.29 -4.24
N SER A 127 -10.58 15.26 -5.31
CA SER A 127 -10.66 16.37 -6.26
C SER A 127 -11.18 17.60 -5.52
N THR A 128 -10.34 18.62 -5.34
CA THR A 128 -10.75 19.97 -4.92
C THR A 128 -11.59 20.66 -5.98
#